data_AF-A0AAU6KT05-F1
#
_entry.id   AF-A0AAU6KT05-F1
#
_cell.length_a   1.000
_cell.length_b   1.000
_cell.length_c   1.000
_cell.angle_alpha   90.00
_cell.angle_beta   90.00
_cell.angle_gamma   90.00
#
_symmetry.space_group_name_H-M   'P 1'
#
loop_
_entity.id
_entity.type
_entity.pdbx_description
1 polymer ?
#
loop_
_entity_poly.entity_id
_entity_poly.type
_entity_poly.pdbx_seq_one_letter_code
_entity_poly.pdbx_strand_id
1 'polypeptide(L)'
;MAGTGTAPRPTLTGATQRADPDGGGVLEPQLTETASGLDITLTHATDTHAILTTDAVLYRGSSGGTTPYDLGGALTLLPLPRRATEILDFTGKWSRERSPQRRPLHHGAHVRDVRRGKPGVDSPYLVPVGVPGFGLRTGEVCAVHVAWSGDQRYLVEQLPKAEACTPPPSGVGRPDIPRLGKWEEAARWRPHVGICGLHVLIAMARQRPPVPRWR
;
A
#
# COMPACT_ATOMS: atom_id res chain seq x y z
N MET A 1 -2.15 -29.18 2.52
CA MET A 1 -2.01 -27.94 3.31
C MET A 1 -3.41 -27.40 3.56
N ALA A 2 -3.93 -27.55 4.78
CA ALA A 2 -5.26 -27.08 5.15
C ALA A 2 -5.11 -25.73 5.85
N GLY A 3 -5.06 -24.63 5.08
CA GLY A 3 -5.12 -23.29 5.65
C GLY A 3 -6.53 -23.04 6.17
N THR A 4 -6.70 -22.92 7.49
CA THR A 4 -8.02 -22.75 8.15
C THR A 4 -8.44 -21.28 8.30
N GLY A 5 -7.60 -20.31 7.91
CA GLY A 5 -7.94 -18.88 7.92
C GLY A 5 -8.15 -18.36 6.50
N THR A 6 -9.39 -18.24 6.04
CA THR A 6 -9.68 -17.76 4.68
C THR A 6 -9.77 -16.25 4.54
N ALA A 7 -9.69 -15.49 5.64
CA ALA A 7 -9.44 -14.05 5.61
C ALA A 7 -8.88 -13.61 6.97
N PRO A 8 -7.67 -13.00 7.04
CA PRO A 8 -7.21 -12.39 8.28
C PRO A 8 -8.19 -11.31 8.71
N ARG A 9 -8.61 -11.33 9.98
CA ARG A 9 -9.53 -10.34 10.55
C ARG A 9 -8.85 -9.58 11.69
N PRO A 10 -7.83 -8.76 11.37
CA PRO A 10 -7.15 -8.00 12.40
C PRO A 10 -8.15 -7.03 13.06
N THR A 11 -8.09 -6.98 14.38
CA THR A 11 -8.90 -6.08 15.21
C THR A 11 -7.99 -5.01 15.79
N LEU A 12 -8.42 -3.76 15.74
CA LEU A 12 -7.66 -2.65 16.32
C LEU A 12 -7.68 -2.79 17.86
N THR A 13 -6.50 -2.91 18.47
CA THR A 13 -6.33 -3.04 19.93
C THR A 13 -5.81 -1.75 20.56
N GLY A 14 -5.14 -0.91 19.78
CA GLY A 14 -4.66 0.40 20.22
C GLY A 14 -4.33 1.29 19.04
N ALA A 15 -4.14 2.58 19.32
CA ALA A 15 -3.50 3.49 18.39
C ALA A 15 -2.82 4.63 19.15
N THR A 16 -1.63 4.99 18.73
CA THR A 16 -0.96 6.24 19.14
C THR A 16 -0.97 7.22 17.98
N GLN A 17 -1.08 8.50 18.28
CA GLN A 17 -1.01 9.55 17.28
C GLN A 17 -0.18 10.71 17.81
N ARG A 18 0.71 11.22 16.97
CA ARG A 18 1.45 12.46 17.20
C ARG A 18 1.30 13.35 15.97
N ALA A 19 0.92 14.61 16.18
CA ALA A 19 1.01 15.63 15.14
C ALA A 19 2.31 16.41 15.34
N ASP A 20 3.01 16.70 14.24
CA ASP A 20 4.23 17.52 14.31
C ASP A 20 3.85 19.02 14.17
N PRO A 21 4.48 19.93 14.93
CA PRO A 21 4.08 21.35 14.98
C PRO A 21 4.11 22.06 13.61
N ASP A 22 5.06 21.68 12.76
CA ASP A 22 5.30 22.30 11.46
C ASP A 22 4.46 21.67 10.33
N GLY A 23 3.58 20.73 10.69
CA GLY A 23 2.78 19.93 9.77
C GLY A 23 3.34 18.51 9.60
N GLY A 24 2.44 17.57 9.32
CA GLY A 24 2.74 16.15 9.30
C GLY A 24 2.44 15.46 10.62
N GLY A 25 3.02 14.29 10.83
CA GLY A 25 2.85 13.51 12.06
C GLY A 25 2.93 12.02 11.85
N VAL A 26 2.71 11.28 12.92
CA VAL A 26 2.78 9.82 12.98
C VAL A 26 1.49 9.27 13.57
N LEU A 27 0.95 8.23 12.95
CA LEU A 27 -0.17 7.43 13.43
C LEU A 27 0.29 5.97 13.49
N GLU A 28 0.23 5.35 14.66
CA GLU A 28 0.64 3.96 14.85
C GLU A 28 -0.51 3.13 15.42
N PRO A 29 -1.34 2.51 14.57
CA PRO A 29 -2.35 1.56 15.01
C PRO A 29 -1.71 0.20 15.32
N GLN A 30 -2.13 -0.38 16.44
CA GLN A 30 -1.82 -1.76 16.83
C GLN A 30 -3.04 -2.63 16.57
N LEU A 31 -2.85 -3.75 15.89
CA LEU A 31 -3.90 -4.70 15.57
C LEU A 31 -3.52 -6.11 16.01
N THR A 32 -4.51 -6.88 16.44
CA THR A 32 -4.34 -8.30 16.75
C THR A 32 -5.29 -9.14 15.91
N GLU A 33 -4.76 -10.20 15.32
CA GLU A 33 -5.50 -11.23 14.60
C GLU A 33 -5.45 -12.52 15.45
N THR A 34 -6.59 -12.87 16.03
CA THR A 34 -6.68 -13.97 17.01
C THR A 34 -6.52 -15.36 16.39
N ALA A 35 -6.98 -15.60 15.16
CA ALA A 35 -6.97 -16.93 14.54
C ALA A 35 -5.54 -17.39 14.16
N SER A 36 -4.68 -16.45 13.80
CA SER A 36 -3.28 -16.63 13.45
C SER A 36 -2.33 -16.34 14.62
N GLY A 37 -2.81 -15.61 15.63
CA GLY A 37 -2.01 -15.13 16.76
C GLY A 37 -1.00 -14.05 16.35
N LEU A 38 -1.31 -13.28 15.30
CA LEU A 38 -0.47 -12.21 14.81
C LEU A 38 -0.83 -10.88 15.49
N ASP A 39 0.19 -10.22 16.01
CA ASP A 39 0.15 -8.81 16.37
C ASP A 39 0.80 -8.01 15.24
N ILE A 40 0.14 -6.93 14.83
CA ILE A 40 0.51 -6.09 13.69
C ILE A 40 0.59 -4.66 14.19
N THR A 41 1.76 -4.06 14.06
CA THR A 41 1.94 -2.62 14.27
C THR A 41 2.13 -1.99 12.91
N LEU A 42 1.27 -1.04 12.54
CA LEU A 42 1.51 -0.17 11.40
C LEU A 42 2.07 1.16 11.91
N THR A 43 2.95 1.78 11.15
CA THR A 43 3.41 3.15 11.40
C THR A 43 3.16 3.95 10.13
N HIS A 44 2.22 4.88 10.19
CA HIS A 44 1.95 5.83 9.13
C HIS A 44 2.57 7.17 9.50
N ALA A 45 3.65 7.57 8.85
CA ALA A 45 4.24 8.89 9.06
C ALA A 45 4.03 9.75 7.83
N THR A 46 3.68 11.01 8.03
CA THR A 46 3.58 11.98 6.93
C THR A 46 4.41 13.21 7.22
N ASP A 47 5.03 13.75 6.17
CA ASP A 47 5.83 14.96 6.25
C ASP A 47 5.06 16.19 5.75
N THR A 48 5.72 17.35 5.79
CA THR A 48 5.20 18.62 5.29
C THR A 48 5.04 18.67 3.76
N HIS A 49 5.57 17.68 3.04
CA HIS A 49 5.53 17.57 1.58
C HIS A 49 4.45 16.57 1.09
N ALA A 50 3.54 16.15 1.96
CA ALA A 50 2.48 15.18 1.67
C ALA A 50 3.01 13.82 1.19
N ILE A 51 4.20 13.46 1.65
CA ILE A 51 4.73 12.11 1.56
C ILE A 51 4.20 11.34 2.77
N LEU A 52 3.58 10.19 2.52
CA LEU A 52 3.14 9.22 3.52
C LEU A 52 4.09 8.02 3.43
N THR A 53 4.86 7.76 4.48
CA THR A 53 5.49 6.47 4.70
C THR A 53 4.54 5.57 5.48
N THR A 54 4.47 4.30 5.10
CA THR A 54 3.78 3.28 5.89
C THR A 54 4.72 2.13 6.11
N ASP A 55 4.89 1.76 7.36
CA ASP A 55 5.64 0.60 7.79
C ASP A 55 4.72 -0.41 8.46
N ALA A 56 5.05 -1.70 8.35
CA ALA A 56 4.34 -2.76 9.04
C ALA A 56 5.36 -3.68 9.72
N VAL A 57 5.13 -3.93 11.01
CA VAL A 57 5.82 -4.94 11.78
C VAL A 57 4.80 -6.00 12.17
N LEU A 58 5.06 -7.24 11.78
CA LEU A 58 4.23 -8.38 12.14
C LEU A 58 5.02 -9.23 13.14
N TYR A 59 4.39 -9.52 14.27
CA TYR A 59 4.94 -10.33 15.34
C TYR A 59 3.96 -11.45 15.67
N ARG A 60 4.49 -12.66 15.90
CA ARG A 60 3.68 -13.79 16.37
C ARG A 60 4.15 -14.17 17.76
N GLY A 61 3.38 -13.77 18.76
CA GLY A 61 3.67 -14.04 20.17
C GLY A 61 3.27 -15.44 20.62
N SER A 62 3.35 -15.68 21.93
CA SER A 62 2.96 -16.95 22.56
C SER A 62 1.49 -17.31 22.37
N SER A 63 0.63 -16.31 22.09
CA SER A 63 -0.79 -16.49 21.75
C SER A 63 -1.01 -17.29 20.45
N GLY A 64 -0.03 -17.32 19.55
CA GLY A 64 -0.07 -18.09 18.30
C GLY A 64 0.16 -19.60 18.48
N GLY A 65 0.42 -20.08 19.69
CA GLY A 65 0.77 -21.47 19.95
C GLY A 65 2.13 -21.88 19.36
N THR A 66 2.43 -23.17 19.38
CA THR A 66 3.75 -23.71 19.01
C THR A 66 3.85 -24.23 17.58
N THR A 67 2.73 -24.33 16.86
CA THR A 67 2.71 -24.80 15.48
C THR A 67 3.42 -23.78 14.57
N PRO A 68 4.32 -24.21 13.67
CA PRO A 68 4.94 -23.32 12.69
C PRO A 68 3.89 -22.54 11.87
N TYR A 69 4.16 -21.26 11.63
CA TYR A 69 3.32 -20.39 10.83
C TYR A 69 4.10 -19.92 9.60
N ASP A 70 3.62 -20.29 8.43
CA ASP A 70 4.18 -19.87 7.15
C ASP A 70 3.45 -18.59 6.69
N LEU A 71 4.12 -17.44 6.79
CA LEU A 71 3.60 -16.19 6.26
C LEU A 71 3.79 -16.19 4.73
N GLY A 72 2.71 -16.44 4.01
CA GLY A 72 2.71 -16.39 2.54
C GLY A 72 3.19 -15.02 2.04
N GLY A 73 2.61 -13.94 2.58
CA GLY A 73 3.18 -12.59 2.50
C GLY A 73 2.22 -11.54 3.04
N ALA A 74 2.65 -10.28 3.01
CA ALA A 74 1.92 -9.15 3.57
C ALA A 74 1.75 -8.05 2.51
N LEU A 75 0.51 -7.58 2.33
CA LEU A 75 0.15 -6.56 1.36
C LEU A 75 -0.49 -5.35 2.07
N THR A 76 0.22 -4.22 2.12
CA THR A 76 -0.35 -2.97 2.63
C THR A 76 -1.12 -2.28 1.53
N LEU A 77 -2.43 -2.05 1.72
CA LEU A 77 -3.29 -1.34 0.78
C LEU A 77 -3.67 0.05 1.33
N LEU A 78 -3.51 1.07 0.50
CA LEU A 78 -3.91 2.43 0.80
C LEU A 78 -5.01 2.89 -0.18
N PRO A 79 -6.02 3.63 0.29
CA PRO A 79 -7.12 4.08 -0.55
C PRO A 79 -6.65 5.12 -1.55
N LEU A 80 -7.15 5.03 -2.78
CA LEU A 80 -6.95 6.04 -3.81
C LEU A 80 -8.20 6.92 -3.94
N PRO A 81 -8.03 8.19 -4.34
CA PRO A 81 -9.16 9.03 -4.68
C PRO A 81 -9.97 8.43 -5.86
N ARG A 82 -11.31 8.45 -5.79
CA ARG A 82 -12.18 7.86 -6.84
C ARG A 82 -11.93 8.37 -8.26
N ARG A 83 -11.45 9.60 -8.38
CA ARG A 83 -11.11 10.27 -9.64
C ARG A 83 -9.79 9.80 -10.26
N ALA A 84 -8.97 9.06 -9.51
CA ALA A 84 -7.70 8.53 -9.97
C ALA A 84 -7.95 7.26 -10.79
N THR A 85 -8.28 7.44 -12.07
CA THR A 85 -8.71 6.36 -12.98
C THR A 85 -7.73 6.13 -14.14
N GLU A 86 -6.50 6.64 -14.05
CA GLU A 86 -5.44 6.41 -15.03
C GLU A 86 -4.15 6.01 -14.33
N ILE A 87 -3.55 4.92 -14.79
CA ILE A 87 -2.27 4.37 -14.32
C ILE A 87 -1.18 4.79 -15.30
N LEU A 88 -0.07 5.30 -14.77
CA LEU A 88 1.20 5.35 -15.49
C LEU A 88 2.08 4.20 -14.97
N ASP A 89 2.37 3.25 -15.85
CA ASP A 89 3.30 2.15 -15.59
C ASP A 89 4.59 2.39 -16.37
N PHE A 90 5.64 1.67 -15.99
CA PHE A 90 6.93 1.73 -16.66
C PHE A 90 7.35 0.33 -17.08
N THR A 91 7.78 0.23 -18.34
CA THR A 91 8.43 -0.96 -18.88
C THR A 91 9.83 -0.61 -19.35
N GLY A 92 10.56 -1.55 -19.92
CA GLY A 92 11.82 -1.23 -20.57
C GLY A 92 12.58 -2.45 -20.99
N LYS A 93 13.73 -2.18 -21.60
CA LYS A 93 14.79 -3.13 -21.85
C LYS A 93 16.12 -2.44 -21.58
N TRP A 94 17.21 -3.20 -21.57
CA TRP A 94 18.54 -2.63 -21.46
C TRP A 94 18.78 -1.53 -22.51
N SER A 95 19.33 -0.40 -22.08
CA SER A 95 19.53 0.84 -22.87
C SER A 95 18.25 1.55 -23.31
N ARG A 96 17.09 1.14 -22.80
CA ARG A 96 15.80 1.83 -22.97
C ARG A 96 14.90 1.51 -21.78
N GLU A 97 15.41 1.78 -20.58
CA GLU A 97 14.70 1.58 -19.33
C GLU A 97 13.54 2.59 -19.18
N ARG A 98 12.56 2.25 -18.34
CA ARG A 98 11.51 3.18 -17.88
C ARG A 98 10.71 3.86 -19.00
N SER A 99 10.43 3.12 -20.07
CA SER A 99 9.50 3.55 -21.10
C SER A 99 8.08 3.63 -20.52
N PRO A 100 7.40 4.79 -20.59
CA PRO A 100 6.10 4.99 -19.97
C PRO A 100 5.00 4.24 -20.72
N GLN A 101 4.04 3.72 -19.97
CA GLN A 101 2.82 3.08 -20.47
C GLN A 101 1.62 3.66 -19.73
N ARG A 102 0.70 4.30 -20.45
CA ARG A 102 -0.54 4.82 -19.84
C ARG A 102 -1.69 3.87 -20.08
N ARG A 103 -2.50 3.65 -19.05
CA ARG A 103 -3.64 2.74 -19.12
C ARG A 103 -4.78 3.29 -18.27
N PRO A 104 -6.04 3.22 -18.73
CA PRO A 104 -7.19 3.44 -17.84
C PRO A 104 -7.21 2.37 -16.73
N LEU A 105 -7.59 2.78 -15.52
CA LEU A 105 -7.94 1.87 -14.44
C LEU A 105 -9.41 1.47 -14.62
N HIS A 106 -9.63 0.19 -14.86
CA HIS A 106 -10.96 -0.42 -14.93
C HIS A 106 -11.23 -1.25 -13.67
N HIS A 107 -12.49 -1.66 -13.48
CA HIS A 107 -12.82 -2.66 -12.47
C HIS A 107 -11.94 -3.92 -12.63
N GLY A 108 -11.40 -4.41 -11.51
CA GLY A 108 -10.38 -5.46 -11.49
C GLY A 108 -9.06 -4.94 -10.92
N ALA A 109 -7.96 -5.61 -11.30
CA ALA A 109 -6.64 -5.35 -10.75
C ALA A 109 -5.59 -5.18 -11.86
N HIS A 110 -4.71 -4.19 -11.69
CA HIS A 110 -3.43 -4.07 -12.38
C HIS A 110 -2.32 -4.49 -11.43
N VAL A 111 -1.58 -5.53 -11.81
CA VAL A 111 -0.53 -6.15 -10.97
C VAL A 111 0.80 -6.14 -11.69
N ARG A 112 1.86 -5.77 -10.96
CA ARG A 112 3.25 -5.89 -11.41
C ARG A 112 4.05 -6.68 -10.39
N ASP A 113 4.47 -7.88 -10.78
CA ASP A 113 5.31 -8.77 -9.97
C ASP A 113 6.76 -8.73 -10.46
N VAL A 114 7.67 -8.48 -9.53
CA VAL A 114 9.12 -8.59 -9.70
C VAL A 114 9.57 -9.78 -8.86
N ARG A 115 10.00 -10.86 -9.53
CA ARG A 115 10.36 -12.15 -8.93
C ARG A 115 11.74 -12.62 -9.40
N ARG A 116 12.73 -11.74 -9.26
CA ARG A 116 14.10 -11.95 -9.76
C ARG A 116 15.16 -11.74 -8.68
N GLY A 117 14.76 -11.60 -7.43
CA GLY A 117 15.60 -11.18 -6.30
C GLY A 117 16.11 -9.74 -6.42
N LYS A 118 15.73 -9.01 -7.47
CA LYS A 118 16.08 -7.61 -7.71
C LYS A 118 15.16 -6.91 -8.73
N PRO A 119 14.98 -5.58 -8.66
CA PRO A 119 14.40 -4.80 -9.73
C PRO A 119 15.08 -5.03 -11.09
N GLY A 120 14.27 -5.35 -12.09
CA GLY A 120 14.69 -5.43 -13.49
C GLY A 120 14.60 -4.08 -14.20
N VAL A 121 15.10 -4.04 -15.43
CA VAL A 121 14.99 -2.88 -16.36
C VAL A 121 13.55 -2.55 -16.75
N ASP A 122 12.64 -3.48 -16.50
CA ASP A 122 11.20 -3.46 -16.71
C ASP A 122 10.40 -3.29 -15.39
N SER A 123 11.07 -3.16 -14.24
CA SER A 123 10.40 -2.91 -12.96
C SER A 123 9.76 -1.52 -12.97
N PRO A 124 8.55 -1.34 -12.41
CA PRO A 124 7.83 -0.06 -12.45
C PRO A 124 8.63 1.11 -11.85
N TYR A 125 9.54 0.85 -10.89
CA TYR A 125 10.20 1.84 -10.02
C TYR A 125 9.20 2.64 -9.16
N LEU A 126 8.19 3.25 -9.78
CA LEU A 126 7.10 4.00 -9.18
C LEU A 126 5.80 3.64 -9.90
N VAL A 127 4.67 3.56 -9.19
CA VAL A 127 3.35 3.41 -9.83
C VAL A 127 2.47 4.63 -9.53
N PRO A 128 2.46 5.65 -10.41
CA PRO A 128 1.52 6.75 -10.36
C PRO A 128 0.12 6.36 -10.84
N VAL A 129 -0.90 6.79 -10.08
CA VAL A 129 -2.31 6.70 -10.42
C VAL A 129 -2.95 8.07 -10.22
N GLY A 130 -3.57 8.61 -11.27
CA GLY A 130 -4.06 9.98 -11.28
C GLY A 130 -5.33 10.15 -12.09
N VAL A 131 -5.81 11.40 -12.15
CA VAL A 131 -6.92 11.77 -13.03
C VAL A 131 -6.53 11.55 -14.50
N PRO A 132 -7.47 11.22 -15.40
CA PRO A 132 -7.18 11.04 -16.81
C PRO A 132 -6.38 12.22 -17.40
N GLY A 133 -5.29 11.92 -18.12
CA GLY A 133 -4.42 12.93 -18.70
C GLY A 133 -3.55 13.71 -17.71
N PHE A 134 -3.34 13.22 -16.48
CA PHE A 134 -2.41 13.87 -15.54
C PHE A 134 -1.03 14.02 -16.16
N GLY A 135 -0.34 15.12 -15.88
CA GLY A 135 0.94 15.49 -16.49
C GLY A 135 1.84 16.17 -15.47
N LEU A 136 3.00 16.65 -15.95
CA LEU A 136 4.02 17.24 -15.07
C LEU A 136 3.50 18.40 -14.19
N ARG A 137 2.52 19.15 -14.68
CA ARG A 137 1.98 20.36 -14.04
C ARG A 137 0.45 20.37 -13.95
N THR A 138 -0.18 19.24 -14.22
CA THR A 138 -1.64 19.16 -14.39
C THR A 138 -2.17 17.85 -13.84
N GLY A 139 -3.33 17.90 -13.19
CA GLY A 139 -3.98 16.72 -12.66
C GLY A 139 -3.41 16.27 -11.33
N GLU A 140 -4.28 15.65 -10.54
CA GLU A 140 -3.92 15.06 -9.26
C GLU A 140 -3.40 13.64 -9.47
N VAL A 141 -2.33 13.30 -8.75
CA VAL A 141 -1.68 12.00 -8.83
C VAL A 141 -1.27 11.52 -7.44
N CYS A 142 -1.52 10.26 -7.17
CA CYS A 142 -0.96 9.50 -6.07
C CYS A 142 0.07 8.54 -6.65
N ALA A 143 1.23 8.37 -6.04
CA ALA A 143 2.20 7.40 -6.53
C ALA A 143 2.75 6.58 -5.38
N VAL A 144 2.96 5.27 -5.62
CA VAL A 144 3.61 4.39 -4.65
C VAL A 144 5.00 3.97 -5.13
N HIS A 145 5.96 4.04 -4.21
CA HIS A 145 7.28 3.42 -4.34
C HIS A 145 7.47 2.39 -3.22
N VAL A 146 8.13 1.28 -3.57
CA VAL A 146 8.51 0.24 -2.61
C VAL A 146 9.98 0.42 -2.28
N ALA A 147 10.28 0.81 -1.03
CA ALA A 147 11.66 0.98 -0.56
C ALA A 147 12.32 -0.37 -0.20
N TRP A 148 12.32 -1.30 -1.15
CA TRP A 148 12.93 -2.63 -1.06
C TRP A 148 13.65 -2.94 -2.36
N SER A 149 14.75 -3.68 -2.34
CA SER A 149 15.54 -4.00 -3.54
C SER A 149 15.46 -5.46 -3.95
N GLY A 150 14.64 -6.29 -3.29
CA GLY A 150 14.42 -7.69 -3.67
C GLY A 150 13.18 -7.85 -4.54
N ASP A 151 12.42 -8.92 -4.28
CA ASP A 151 11.15 -9.17 -4.94
C ASP A 151 10.06 -8.21 -4.47
N GLN A 152 9.24 -7.74 -5.41
CA GLN A 152 8.25 -6.69 -5.19
C GLN A 152 6.95 -7.05 -5.90
N ARG A 153 5.81 -6.69 -5.32
CA ARG A 153 4.52 -6.61 -6.04
C ARG A 153 4.04 -5.17 -5.96
N TYR A 154 3.44 -4.68 -7.04
CA TYR A 154 2.60 -3.50 -7.04
C TYR A 154 1.19 -3.93 -7.44
N LEU A 155 0.18 -3.46 -6.71
CA LEU A 155 -1.22 -3.71 -7.00
C LEU A 155 -1.97 -2.37 -7.05
N VAL A 156 -2.65 -2.10 -8.15
CA VAL A 156 -3.72 -1.10 -8.23
C VAL A 156 -5.01 -1.86 -8.49
N GLU A 157 -6.00 -1.76 -7.62
CA GLU A 157 -7.30 -2.42 -7.84
C GLU A 157 -8.46 -1.44 -7.78
N GLN A 158 -9.47 -1.68 -8.59
CA GLN A 158 -10.77 -1.04 -8.50
C GLN A 158 -11.84 -2.11 -8.32
N LEU A 159 -12.42 -2.16 -7.13
CA LEU A 159 -13.49 -3.11 -6.83
C LEU A 159 -14.84 -2.59 -7.35
N PRO A 160 -15.78 -3.48 -7.74
CA PRO A 160 -17.17 -3.10 -8.04
C PRO A 160 -17.96 -2.59 -6.83
N LYS A 161 -17.43 -2.77 -5.61
CA LYS A 161 -17.95 -2.27 -4.34
C LYS A 161 -16.78 -2.09 -3.37
N ALA A 162 -16.73 -1.01 -2.60
CA ALA A 162 -15.68 -0.75 -1.62
C ALA A 162 -15.81 -1.64 -0.36
N GLU A 163 -15.68 -2.96 -0.48
CA GLU A 163 -15.70 -3.87 0.68
C GLU A 163 -14.32 -4.53 0.88
N ALA A 164 -13.73 -4.23 2.03
CA ALA A 164 -12.66 -4.91 2.80
C ALA A 164 -11.90 -3.79 3.53
N CYS A 165 -11.87 -3.65 4.85
CA CYS A 165 -11.96 -4.61 5.94
C CYS A 165 -12.57 -3.91 7.17
N THR A 166 -13.90 -3.93 7.36
CA THR A 166 -14.59 -3.53 8.62
C THR A 166 -16.03 -4.07 8.56
N PRO A 167 -16.58 -4.75 9.60
CA PRO A 167 -18.01 -5.05 9.64
C PRO A 167 -18.80 -3.79 10.07
N PRO A 168 -19.96 -3.48 9.48
CA PRO A 168 -20.71 -2.28 9.84
C PRO A 168 -21.74 -2.55 10.96
N PRO A 169 -22.19 -1.52 11.69
CA PRO A 169 -23.61 -1.38 11.99
C PRO A 169 -24.24 -0.31 11.08
N SER A 170 -25.37 -0.71 10.49
CA SER A 170 -26.39 0.08 9.78
C SER A 170 -26.00 0.89 8.53
N GLY A 171 -26.42 0.36 7.37
CA GLY A 171 -27.54 0.99 6.66
C GLY A 171 -27.31 2.26 5.84
N VAL A 172 -26.17 2.43 5.17
CA VAL A 172 -26.03 3.38 4.04
C VAL A 172 -25.13 2.75 2.98
N GLY A 173 -25.63 2.60 1.74
CA GLY A 173 -24.82 2.15 0.61
C GLY A 173 -23.66 3.11 0.36
N ARG A 174 -22.43 2.59 0.34
CA ARG A 174 -21.20 3.35 0.07
C ARG A 174 -20.56 2.91 -1.25
N PRO A 175 -20.12 3.85 -2.12
CA PRO A 175 -19.63 3.51 -3.45
C PRO A 175 -18.12 3.23 -3.52
N ASP A 176 -17.72 2.65 -4.65
CA ASP A 176 -16.42 2.08 -5.06
C ASP A 176 -15.20 2.97 -4.83
N ILE A 177 -14.14 2.40 -4.24
CA ILE A 177 -12.87 3.07 -3.93
C ILE A 177 -11.71 2.23 -4.48
N PRO A 178 -10.84 2.77 -5.35
CA PRO A 178 -9.65 2.08 -5.78
C PRO A 178 -8.59 1.97 -4.67
N ARG A 179 -7.71 0.96 -4.71
CA ARG A 179 -6.66 0.72 -3.70
C ARG A 179 -5.29 0.50 -4.33
N LEU A 180 -4.24 0.82 -3.58
CA LEU A 180 -2.84 0.69 -3.98
C LEU A 180 -2.01 -0.05 -2.93
N GLY A 181 -1.25 -1.09 -3.29
CA GLY A 181 -0.43 -1.81 -2.31
C GLY A 181 0.80 -2.57 -2.80
N LYS A 182 1.63 -3.04 -1.86
CA LYS A 182 2.88 -3.80 -2.09
C LYS A 182 3.12 -5.11 -1.31
N TRP A 183 3.93 -6.04 -1.85
CA TRP A 183 4.32 -7.36 -1.27
C TRP A 183 5.79 -7.47 -0.88
N GLU A 184 6.08 -8.32 0.12
CA GLU A 184 7.38 -9.00 0.36
C GLU A 184 7.15 -10.51 0.64
N GLU A 185 8.05 -11.38 0.15
CA GLU A 185 8.05 -12.83 0.40
C GLU A 185 8.86 -13.14 1.65
N ALA A 186 8.24 -13.72 2.69
CA ALA A 186 8.92 -14.11 3.92
C ALA A 186 9.22 -15.61 3.90
N ALA A 187 10.51 -15.95 3.99
CA ALA A 187 10.99 -17.32 4.18
C ALA A 187 10.41 -17.97 5.45
N ARG A 188 10.24 -19.30 5.42
CA ARG A 188 9.80 -20.16 6.54
C ARG A 188 10.34 -19.71 7.90
N TRP A 189 9.44 -19.47 8.86
CA TRP A 189 9.73 -18.77 10.11
C TRP A 189 10.04 -19.69 11.30
N ARG A 190 10.95 -19.22 12.17
CA ARG A 190 11.25 -19.78 13.50
C ARG A 190 10.90 -18.73 14.59
N PRO A 191 10.58 -19.15 15.83
CA PRO A 191 9.72 -18.39 16.77
C PRO A 191 10.22 -17.04 17.33
N HIS A 192 11.28 -16.41 16.82
CA HIS A 192 11.89 -15.24 17.49
C HIS A 192 12.45 -14.14 16.57
N VAL A 193 12.00 -14.02 15.33
CA VAL A 193 12.44 -12.91 14.46
C VAL A 193 11.33 -11.83 14.44
N GLY A 194 11.61 -10.59 14.06
CA GLY A 194 10.59 -9.59 13.73
C GLY A 194 10.77 -9.24 12.26
N ILE A 195 9.69 -9.08 11.49
CA ILE A 195 9.85 -8.39 10.20
C ILE A 195 10.07 -6.92 10.53
N CYS A 196 11.24 -6.42 10.18
CA CYS A 196 11.58 -5.00 10.28
C CYS A 196 11.45 -4.40 8.88
N GLY A 197 10.44 -3.54 8.67
CA GLY A 197 10.45 -2.52 7.60
C GLY A 197 9.71 -2.84 6.31
N LEU A 198 8.38 -2.99 6.35
CA LEU A 198 7.57 -2.89 5.12
C LEU A 198 7.35 -1.42 4.73
N HIS A 199 8.35 -0.72 4.19
CA HIS A 199 8.26 0.70 3.81
C HIS A 199 7.48 0.96 2.50
N VAL A 200 6.27 1.49 2.59
CA VAL A 200 5.49 2.05 1.47
C VAL A 200 5.68 3.56 1.46
N LEU A 201 6.16 4.13 0.36
CA LEU A 201 6.16 5.57 0.17
C LEU A 201 5.00 5.95 -0.75
N ILE A 202 3.96 6.60 -0.22
CA ILE A 202 2.92 7.24 -1.04
C ILE A 202 3.13 8.73 -1.03
N ALA A 203 3.50 9.30 -2.17
CA ALA A 203 3.44 10.75 -2.36
C ALA A 203 2.05 11.12 -2.90
N MET A 204 1.32 11.96 -2.17
CA MET A 204 0.08 12.57 -2.66
C MET A 204 0.39 14.00 -3.10
N ALA A 205 0.63 14.18 -4.40
CA ALA A 205 0.81 15.52 -4.96
C ALA A 205 -0.54 16.15 -5.27
N ARG A 206 -1.14 16.82 -4.28
CA ARG A 206 -2.31 17.68 -4.51
C ARG A 206 -1.83 19.07 -4.92
N GLN A 207 -1.63 19.29 -6.23
CA GLN A 207 -1.24 20.61 -6.73
C GLN A 207 -2.43 21.59 -6.56
N ARG A 208 -2.26 22.62 -5.72
CA ARG A 208 -3.24 23.71 -5.59
C ARG A 208 -3.36 24.44 -6.93
N PRO A 209 -4.55 24.86 -7.38
CA PRO A 209 -4.67 25.68 -8.57
C PRO A 209 -3.81 26.94 -8.41
N PRO A 210 -3.24 27.49 -9.50
CA PRO A 210 -2.48 28.73 -9.42
C PRO A 210 -3.39 29.82 -8.81
N VAL A 211 -2.89 30.48 -7.76
CA VAL A 211 -3.55 31.66 -7.20
C VAL A 211 -3.67 32.68 -8.33
N PRO A 212 -4.86 33.22 -8.65
CA PRO A 212 -4.99 34.26 -9.65
C PRO A 212 -4.14 35.44 -9.18
N ARG A 213 -3.09 35.78 -9.93
CA ARG A 213 -2.45 37.09 -9.78
C ARG A 213 -3.45 38.08 -10.34
N TRP A 214 -4.20 38.75 -9.46
CA TRP A 214 -4.89 39.97 -9.84
C TRP A 214 -3.83 40.96 -10.34
N ARG A 215 -4.05 41.47 -11.56
CA ARG A 215 -3.21 42.49 -12.19
C ARG A 215 -3.31 43.80 -11.44
#